data_AF-A0A260MGS3-F1
#
_entry.id   AF-A0A260MGS3-F1
#
_cell.length_a   1.000
_cell.length_b   1.000
_cell.length_c   1.000
_cell.angle_alpha   90.00
_cell.angle_beta   90.00
_cell.angle_gamma   90.00
#
_symmetry.space_group_name_H-M   'P 1'
#
loop_
_entity.id
_entity.type
_entity.pdbx_description
1 polymer ?
#
loop_
_entity_poly.entity_id
_entity_poly.type
_entity_poly.pdbx_seq_one_letter_code
_entity_poly.pdbx_strand_id
1 'polypeptide(L)'
;MSTIRRLNSARSTTLYLVVAALLMTLVAGGVMAVSRHKTVTIDVDGDMISLSTMKTDVNSALADAGYAPSDKDLVVPAPDSDLSDGDTVVLRRAREITLNVDGQPENIWTTALTVEEALQQTGLAEDVHVSASRSERLPLDGTELDVALPKQVSLLDGGAPAAPVTLAAPTVREFLEAAGAPLEEADTVSPDPDAAVTDGAEIVVTRDRTVTKTETTDTDAPEQRIEDPTMNMSRTVVENPGAPGVSDITWKINMVNGIEVGREKVDETVKVPAQPKTVRVGAKPGTEVPPVENGAIWDALAQCEATGNWAINTGNGFYGGVQFDQNTWERQGGLKYAPRADLATREEQIAIASVTQKSQGWGAWPACTSRLGYR
;
A
#
# COMPACT_ATOMS: atom_id res chain seq x y z
N MET A 1 32.18 -94.97 -20.86
CA MET A 1 32.90 -94.41 -19.68
C MET A 1 33.29 -92.98 -20.03
N SER A 2 32.76 -91.98 -19.30
CA SER A 2 32.89 -90.57 -19.70
C SER A 2 34.35 -90.12 -19.75
N THR A 3 34.69 -89.28 -20.72
CA THR A 3 36.00 -88.63 -20.90
C THR A 3 36.47 -87.89 -19.65
N ILE A 4 35.55 -87.45 -18.80
CA ILE A 4 35.81 -86.86 -17.47
C ILE A 4 36.52 -87.85 -16.53
N ARG A 5 36.30 -89.16 -16.66
CA ARG A 5 36.96 -90.18 -15.80
C ARG A 5 38.42 -90.46 -16.18
N ARG A 6 38.83 -90.22 -17.43
CA ARG A 6 40.22 -90.42 -17.91
C ARG A 6 41.16 -89.27 -17.53
N LEU A 7 40.63 -88.04 -17.42
CA LEU A 7 41.38 -86.91 -16.89
C LEU A 7 41.77 -87.10 -15.41
N ASN A 8 41.02 -87.90 -14.65
CA ASN A 8 41.25 -88.10 -13.22
C ASN A 8 42.05 -89.37 -12.85
N SER A 9 42.44 -90.22 -13.82
CA SER A 9 43.07 -91.53 -13.55
C SER A 9 44.55 -91.64 -13.95
N ALA A 10 45.16 -90.59 -14.51
CA ALA A 10 46.58 -90.58 -14.88
C ALA A 10 47.40 -89.79 -13.86
N ARG A 11 48.15 -90.49 -12.99
CA ARG A 11 49.11 -89.87 -12.06
C ARG A 11 50.39 -89.41 -12.79
N SER A 12 50.28 -88.48 -13.73
CA SER A 12 51.43 -87.86 -14.42
C SER A 12 51.91 -86.65 -13.64
N THR A 13 53.07 -86.77 -12.98
CA THR A 13 53.70 -85.68 -12.20
C THR A 13 53.98 -84.44 -13.05
N THR A 14 54.32 -84.61 -14.33
CA THR A 14 54.52 -83.51 -15.28
C THR A 14 53.24 -82.75 -15.62
N LEU A 15 52.10 -83.44 -15.82
CA LEU A 15 50.81 -82.80 -16.03
C LEU A 15 50.38 -81.98 -14.79
N TYR A 16 50.57 -82.55 -13.59
CA TYR A 16 50.28 -81.84 -12.34
C TYR A 16 51.16 -80.61 -12.14
N LEU A 17 52.45 -80.66 -12.50
CA LEU A 17 53.34 -79.49 -12.43
C LEU A 17 52.94 -78.38 -13.40
N VAL A 18 52.55 -78.71 -14.63
CA VAL A 18 52.07 -77.72 -15.61
C VAL A 18 50.76 -77.08 -15.15
N VAL A 19 49.81 -77.88 -14.69
CA VAL A 19 48.53 -77.38 -14.16
C VAL A 19 48.75 -76.54 -12.91
N ALA A 20 49.65 -76.94 -12.00
CA ALA A 20 49.98 -76.16 -10.81
C ALA A 20 50.67 -74.82 -11.16
N ALA A 21 51.58 -74.81 -12.14
CA ALA A 21 52.20 -73.59 -12.63
C ALA A 21 51.18 -72.64 -13.27
N LEU A 22 50.25 -73.17 -14.06
CA LEU A 22 49.20 -72.40 -14.74
C LEU A 22 48.15 -71.86 -13.75
N LEU A 23 47.83 -72.62 -12.71
CA LEU A 23 47.00 -72.13 -11.60
C LEU A 23 47.74 -71.07 -10.78
N MET A 24 49.04 -71.22 -10.54
CA MET A 24 49.82 -70.19 -9.84
C MET A 24 49.89 -68.88 -10.63
N THR A 25 50.04 -68.92 -11.96
CA THR A 25 50.01 -67.70 -12.77
C THR A 25 48.61 -67.07 -12.80
N LEU A 26 47.55 -67.89 -12.85
CA LEU A 26 46.16 -67.39 -12.78
C LEU A 26 45.86 -66.75 -11.42
N VAL A 27 46.30 -67.36 -10.32
CA VAL A 27 46.14 -66.83 -8.97
C VAL A 27 46.98 -65.55 -8.80
N ALA A 28 48.24 -65.54 -9.24
CA ALA A 28 49.09 -64.35 -9.17
C ALA A 28 48.53 -63.20 -10.02
N GLY A 29 48.04 -63.49 -11.23
CA GLY A 29 47.37 -62.52 -12.10
C GLY A 29 46.05 -62.01 -11.52
N GLY A 30 45.24 -62.89 -10.93
CA GLY A 30 43.99 -62.53 -10.25
C GLY A 30 44.22 -61.66 -9.01
N VAL A 31 45.23 -62.00 -8.19
CA VAL A 31 45.62 -61.20 -7.02
C VAL A 31 46.13 -59.81 -7.44
N MET A 32 46.98 -59.72 -8.48
CA MET A 32 47.42 -58.42 -9.02
C MET A 32 46.28 -57.59 -9.61
N ALA A 33 45.32 -58.22 -10.30
CA ALA A 33 44.17 -57.52 -10.86
C ALA A 33 43.31 -56.93 -9.74
N VAL A 34 42.98 -57.73 -8.72
CA VAL A 34 42.19 -57.26 -7.58
C VAL A 34 42.94 -56.20 -6.77
N SER A 35 44.26 -56.34 -6.57
CA SER A 35 45.05 -55.36 -5.80
C SER A 35 45.24 -54.03 -6.50
N ARG A 36 45.13 -53.98 -7.83
CA ARG A 36 45.23 -52.74 -8.62
C ARG A 36 43.90 -52.04 -8.82
N HIS A 37 42.80 -52.76 -8.58
CA HIS A 37 41.45 -52.21 -8.65
C HIS A 37 41.27 -51.14 -7.59
N LYS A 38 40.74 -49.99 -7.99
CA LYS A 38 40.39 -48.89 -7.11
C LYS A 38 38.94 -48.51 -7.35
N THR A 39 38.27 -48.11 -6.29
CA THR A 39 36.99 -47.42 -6.32
C THR A 39 37.23 -46.03 -5.81
N VAL A 40 37.11 -45.04 -6.69
CA VAL A 40 37.31 -43.63 -6.37
C VAL A 40 36.02 -42.87 -6.53
N THR A 41 35.88 -41.79 -5.76
CA THR A 41 34.76 -40.87 -5.88
C THR A 41 35.21 -39.68 -6.70
N ILE A 42 34.47 -39.32 -7.74
CA ILE A 42 34.75 -38.12 -8.54
C ILE A 42 33.60 -37.15 -8.29
N ASP A 43 33.93 -35.98 -7.77
CA ASP A 43 33.02 -34.84 -7.64
C ASP A 43 33.16 -33.97 -8.88
N VAL A 44 32.17 -34.04 -9.78
CA VAL A 44 32.13 -33.25 -11.01
C VAL A 44 31.12 -32.13 -10.85
N ASP A 45 31.60 -30.91 -10.68
CA ASP A 45 30.76 -29.71 -10.49
C ASP A 45 29.71 -29.83 -9.36
N GLY A 46 30.01 -30.60 -8.31
CA GLY A 46 29.12 -30.87 -7.18
C GLY A 46 28.34 -32.19 -7.30
N ASP A 47 28.40 -32.87 -8.44
CA ASP A 47 27.76 -34.16 -8.67
C ASP A 47 28.74 -35.30 -8.39
N MET A 48 28.41 -36.13 -7.40
CA MET A 48 29.26 -37.23 -6.95
C MET A 48 29.02 -38.49 -7.79
N ILE A 49 30.06 -38.97 -8.47
CA ILE A 49 30.06 -40.24 -9.20
C ILE A 49 31.09 -41.20 -8.60
N SER A 50 30.81 -42.50 -8.66
CA SER A 50 31.78 -43.53 -8.27
C SER A 50 32.39 -44.17 -9.52
N LEU A 51 33.71 -44.16 -9.61
CA LEU A 51 34.47 -44.76 -10.69
C LEU A 51 35.26 -45.96 -10.16
N SER A 52 35.01 -47.12 -10.76
CA SER A 52 35.88 -48.29 -10.65
C SER A 52 36.94 -48.21 -11.74
N THR A 53 38.21 -48.18 -11.36
CA THR A 53 39.30 -48.04 -12.33
C THR A 53 40.59 -48.75 -11.89
N MET A 54 41.47 -49.00 -12.86
CA MET A 54 42.82 -49.54 -12.67
C MET A 54 43.91 -48.50 -12.91
N LYS A 55 43.52 -47.26 -13.25
CA LYS A 55 44.47 -46.17 -13.51
C LYS A 55 45.27 -45.84 -12.25
N THR A 56 46.43 -45.23 -12.49
CA THR A 56 47.40 -44.88 -11.45
C THR A 56 47.40 -43.40 -11.13
N ASP A 57 46.90 -42.55 -12.03
CA ASP A 57 46.91 -41.09 -11.90
C ASP A 57 45.51 -40.50 -12.10
N VAL A 58 45.32 -39.29 -11.57
CA VAL A 58 44.06 -38.54 -11.61
C VAL A 58 43.58 -38.26 -13.04
N ASN A 59 44.46 -37.77 -13.93
CA ASN A 59 44.10 -37.41 -15.30
C ASN A 59 43.59 -38.62 -16.10
N SER A 60 44.29 -39.74 -16.00
CA SER A 60 43.89 -40.97 -16.68
C SER A 60 42.57 -41.53 -16.14
N ALA A 61 42.29 -41.37 -14.83
CA ALA A 61 41.02 -41.76 -14.24
C ALA A 61 39.86 -40.86 -14.69
N LEU A 62 40.09 -39.54 -14.80
CA LEU A 62 39.11 -38.60 -15.36
C LEU A 62 38.79 -38.92 -16.82
N ALA A 63 39.81 -39.21 -17.63
CA ALA A 63 39.64 -39.63 -19.03
C ALA A 63 38.85 -40.95 -19.15
N ASP A 64 39.06 -41.89 -18.23
CA ASP A 64 38.31 -43.16 -18.13
C ASP A 64 36.82 -42.92 -17.80
N ALA A 65 36.54 -41.89 -16.98
CA ALA A 65 35.19 -41.41 -16.68
C ALA A 65 34.58 -40.53 -17.79
N GLY A 66 35.30 -40.28 -18.90
CA GLY A 66 34.82 -39.49 -20.04
C GLY A 66 35.06 -37.99 -19.93
N TYR A 67 35.87 -37.54 -18.97
CA TYR A 67 36.22 -36.12 -18.79
C TYR A 67 37.63 -35.84 -19.31
N ALA A 68 37.78 -34.73 -20.02
CA ALA A 68 39.07 -34.22 -20.49
C ALA A 68 39.26 -32.80 -19.94
N PRO A 69 39.85 -32.64 -18.74
CA PRO A 69 40.05 -31.33 -18.13
C PRO A 69 40.93 -30.43 -18.99
N SER A 70 40.60 -29.15 -19.03
CA SER A 70 41.41 -28.09 -19.64
C SER A 70 42.33 -27.43 -18.60
N ASP A 71 43.30 -26.62 -19.04
CA ASP A 71 44.19 -25.86 -18.16
C ASP A 71 43.45 -24.82 -17.29
N LYS A 72 42.19 -24.51 -17.60
CA LYS A 72 41.34 -23.58 -16.84
C LYS A 72 40.51 -24.28 -15.77
N ASP A 73 40.40 -25.61 -15.84
CA ASP A 73 39.62 -26.40 -14.89
C ASP A 73 40.41 -26.60 -13.60
N LEU A 74 39.70 -26.68 -12.48
CA LEU A 74 40.30 -27.06 -11.21
C LEU A 74 40.21 -28.57 -11.04
N VAL A 75 41.36 -29.21 -10.91
CA VAL A 75 41.49 -30.64 -10.62
C VAL A 75 42.25 -30.82 -9.32
N VAL A 76 41.62 -31.47 -8.34
CA VAL A 76 42.21 -31.75 -7.02
C VAL A 76 42.00 -33.21 -6.64
N PRO A 77 43.04 -34.00 -6.34
CA PRO A 77 44.47 -33.69 -6.41
C PRO A 77 44.95 -33.33 -7.84
N ALA A 78 46.21 -32.88 -7.99
CA ALA A 78 46.73 -32.46 -9.29
C ALA A 78 46.64 -33.58 -10.35
N PRO A 79 46.49 -33.26 -11.65
CA PRO A 79 46.24 -34.25 -12.70
C PRO A 79 47.25 -35.40 -12.78
N ASP A 80 48.50 -35.17 -12.39
CA ASP A 80 49.60 -36.14 -12.37
C ASP A 80 49.79 -36.84 -11.01
N SER A 81 48.95 -36.55 -10.02
CA SER A 81 49.02 -37.17 -8.69
C SER A 81 48.65 -38.65 -8.75
N ASP A 82 49.36 -39.45 -7.96
CA ASP A 82 49.03 -40.86 -7.76
C ASP A 82 47.64 -41.03 -7.15
N LEU A 83 46.92 -42.05 -7.62
CA LEU A 83 45.55 -42.37 -7.23
C LEU A 83 45.52 -43.65 -6.37
N SER A 84 44.88 -43.57 -5.21
CA SER A 84 44.67 -44.67 -4.26
C SER A 84 43.20 -45.09 -4.16
N ASP A 85 42.96 -46.28 -3.62
CA ASP A 85 41.59 -46.78 -3.40
C ASP A 85 40.87 -45.93 -2.34
N GLY A 86 39.63 -45.55 -2.64
CA GLY A 86 38.83 -44.67 -1.79
C GLY A 86 39.10 -43.17 -1.95
N ASP A 87 40.04 -42.77 -2.83
CA ASP A 87 40.34 -41.35 -3.05
C ASP A 87 39.13 -40.58 -3.60
N THR A 88 39.11 -39.28 -3.29
CA THR A 88 38.16 -38.32 -3.85
C THR A 88 38.88 -37.39 -4.80
N VAL A 89 38.44 -37.36 -6.06
CA VAL A 89 38.92 -36.46 -7.10
C VAL A 89 37.85 -35.40 -7.33
N VAL A 90 38.22 -34.13 -7.24
CA VAL A 90 37.35 -32.99 -7.51
C VAL A 90 37.72 -32.45 -8.89
N LEU A 91 36.72 -32.40 -9.77
CA LEU A 91 36.76 -31.69 -11.04
C LEU A 91 35.76 -30.52 -10.97
N ARG A 92 36.25 -29.29 -11.12
CA ARG A 92 35.42 -28.12 -11.37
C ARG A 92 35.75 -27.60 -12.76
N ARG A 93 34.78 -27.71 -13.66
CA ARG A 93 34.94 -27.22 -15.03
C ARG A 93 34.82 -25.70 -15.05
N ALA A 94 35.73 -25.08 -15.78
CA ALA A 94 35.76 -23.66 -16.00
C ALA A 94 34.57 -23.25 -16.87
N ARG A 95 33.95 -22.15 -16.49
CA ARG A 95 32.89 -21.49 -17.25
C ARG A 95 33.29 -20.05 -17.48
N GLU A 96 33.04 -19.57 -18.70
CA GLU A 96 33.24 -18.17 -19.05
C GLU A 96 31.93 -17.42 -18.75
N ILE A 97 32.01 -16.39 -17.92
CA ILE A 97 30.87 -15.54 -17.63
C ILE A 97 31.18 -14.11 -18.07
N THR A 98 30.14 -13.41 -18.50
CA THR A 98 30.23 -11.97 -18.81
C THR A 98 29.68 -11.22 -17.60
N LEU A 99 30.56 -10.52 -16.90
CA LEU A 99 30.21 -9.68 -15.76
C LEU A 99 30.07 -8.24 -16.25
N ASN A 100 28.86 -7.69 -16.18
CA ASN A 100 28.59 -6.32 -16.58
C ASN A 100 28.50 -5.43 -15.33
N VAL A 101 29.62 -4.82 -14.95
CA VAL A 101 29.69 -3.97 -13.75
C VAL A 101 29.37 -2.53 -14.12
N ASP A 102 28.22 -2.02 -13.67
CA ASP A 102 27.75 -0.66 -13.97
C ASP A 102 27.80 -0.30 -15.49
N GLY A 103 27.46 -1.26 -16.35
CA GLY A 103 27.44 -1.07 -17.81
C GLY A 103 28.79 -1.29 -18.51
N GLN A 104 29.82 -1.76 -17.81
CA GLN A 104 31.10 -2.17 -18.37
C GLN A 104 31.21 -3.71 -18.41
N PRO A 105 31.06 -4.35 -19.59
CA PRO A 105 31.17 -5.80 -19.71
C PRO A 105 32.63 -6.28 -19.64
N GLU A 106 32.88 -7.28 -18.80
CA GLU A 106 34.17 -7.98 -18.68
C GLU A 106 33.94 -9.50 -18.74
N ASN A 107 34.74 -10.21 -19.55
CA ASN A 107 34.69 -11.67 -19.61
C ASN A 107 35.68 -12.27 -18.62
N ILE A 108 35.20 -13.13 -17.73
CA ILE A 108 36.01 -13.79 -16.71
C ILE A 108 35.81 -15.30 -16.76
N TRP A 109 36.89 -16.04 -16.50
CA TRP A 109 36.86 -17.48 -16.34
C TRP A 109 36.80 -17.81 -14.86
N THR A 110 35.83 -18.65 -14.47
CA THR A 110 35.67 -19.10 -13.09
C THR A 110 35.38 -20.59 -13.03
N THR A 111 35.81 -21.25 -11.95
CA THR A 111 35.42 -22.62 -11.62
C THR A 111 34.35 -22.67 -10.51
N ALA A 112 33.82 -21.50 -10.12
CA ALA A 112 32.75 -21.37 -9.14
C ALA A 112 31.47 -22.09 -9.60
N LEU A 113 30.75 -22.70 -8.66
CA LEU A 113 29.51 -23.41 -8.96
C LEU A 113 28.29 -22.49 -8.99
N THR A 114 28.31 -21.43 -8.18
CA THR A 114 27.20 -20.49 -8.02
C THR A 114 27.61 -19.05 -8.32
N VAL A 115 26.61 -18.19 -8.55
CA VAL A 115 26.81 -16.74 -8.73
C VAL A 115 27.57 -16.14 -7.53
N GLU A 116 27.22 -16.53 -6.30
CA GLU A 116 27.89 -16.06 -5.09
C GLU A 116 29.38 -16.39 -5.06
N GLU A 117 29.75 -17.65 -5.32
CA GLU A 117 31.15 -18.08 -5.36
C GLU A 117 31.93 -17.34 -6.47
N ALA A 118 31.31 -17.10 -7.63
CA ALA A 118 31.95 -16.36 -8.70
C ALA A 118 32.20 -14.90 -8.32
N LEU A 119 31.22 -14.22 -7.72
CA LEU A 119 31.37 -12.85 -7.24
C LEU A 119 32.47 -12.75 -6.16
N GLN A 120 32.56 -13.71 -5.24
CA GLN A 120 33.63 -13.74 -4.23
C GLN A 120 35.03 -13.83 -4.86
N GLN A 121 35.20 -14.60 -5.95
CA GLN A 121 36.49 -14.70 -6.65
C GLN A 121 36.91 -13.39 -7.31
N THR A 122 35.96 -12.54 -7.71
CA THR A 122 36.24 -11.22 -8.30
C THR A 122 36.61 -10.15 -7.26
N GLY A 123 36.41 -10.42 -5.97
CA GLY A 123 36.67 -9.47 -4.89
C GLY A 123 35.63 -8.36 -4.78
N LEU A 124 34.46 -8.52 -5.43
CA LEU A 124 33.32 -7.62 -5.25
C LEU A 124 32.73 -7.76 -3.85
N ALA A 125 32.21 -6.65 -3.31
CA ALA A 125 31.59 -6.62 -2.00
C ALA A 125 30.27 -7.43 -1.97
N GLU A 126 29.86 -7.87 -0.78
CA GLU A 126 28.61 -8.67 -0.63
C GLU A 126 27.34 -7.84 -0.83
N ASP A 127 27.42 -6.53 -0.68
CA ASP A 127 26.30 -5.59 -0.77
C ASP A 127 26.00 -5.12 -2.20
N VAL A 128 26.69 -5.68 -3.21
CA VAL A 128 26.38 -5.42 -4.62
C VAL A 128 25.05 -6.08 -5.02
N HIS A 129 24.34 -5.45 -5.94
CA HIS A 129 23.18 -6.04 -6.60
C HIS A 129 23.67 -6.88 -7.77
N VAL A 130 23.01 -8.02 -8.01
CA VAL A 130 23.27 -8.90 -9.16
C VAL A 130 21.94 -9.33 -9.77
N SER A 131 21.87 -9.39 -11.11
CA SER A 131 20.64 -9.70 -11.85
C SER A 131 20.11 -11.12 -11.65
N ALA A 132 20.93 -12.03 -11.13
CA ALA A 132 20.59 -13.43 -10.86
C ALA A 132 20.63 -13.75 -9.36
N SER A 133 20.00 -14.86 -8.94
CA SER A 133 20.09 -15.25 -7.53
C SER A 133 21.52 -15.64 -7.17
N ARG A 134 22.02 -15.17 -6.02
CA ARG A 134 23.36 -15.54 -5.50
C ARG A 134 23.53 -17.05 -5.35
N SER A 135 22.46 -17.75 -5.03
CA SER A 135 22.44 -19.22 -4.92
C SER A 135 22.27 -19.97 -6.24
N GLU A 136 22.07 -19.25 -7.35
CA GLU A 136 21.86 -19.84 -8.66
C GLU A 136 23.13 -20.53 -9.16
N ARG A 137 22.97 -21.74 -9.69
CA ARG A 137 24.07 -22.48 -10.30
C ARG A 137 24.44 -21.87 -11.65
N LEU A 138 25.72 -21.62 -11.85
CA LEU A 138 26.23 -21.09 -13.11
C LEU A 138 26.27 -22.19 -14.19
N PRO A 139 25.68 -21.97 -15.38
CA PRO A 139 25.77 -22.92 -16.48
C PRO A 139 27.20 -23.00 -17.04
N LEU A 140 27.56 -24.15 -17.61
CA LEU A 140 28.88 -24.37 -18.21
C LEU A 140 29.06 -23.62 -19.53
N ASP A 141 27.96 -23.38 -20.25
CA ASP A 141 27.95 -22.66 -21.52
C ASP A 141 28.12 -21.13 -21.33
N GLY A 142 28.19 -20.68 -20.07
CA GLY A 142 28.34 -19.28 -19.68
C GLY A 142 27.01 -18.58 -19.39
N THR A 143 27.11 -17.45 -18.70
CA THR A 143 25.98 -16.56 -18.39
C THR A 143 26.44 -15.12 -18.36
N GLU A 144 25.51 -14.21 -18.62
CA GLU A 144 25.70 -12.78 -18.37
C GLU A 144 25.13 -12.44 -16.99
N LEU A 145 25.86 -11.63 -16.23
CA LEU A 145 25.47 -11.15 -14.91
C LEU A 145 25.65 -9.64 -14.87
N ASP A 146 24.55 -8.92 -14.68
CA ASP A 146 24.59 -7.48 -14.44
C ASP A 146 24.85 -7.25 -12.96
N VAL A 147 25.85 -6.44 -12.66
CA VAL A 147 26.22 -6.06 -11.30
C VAL A 147 26.12 -4.56 -11.16
N ALA A 148 25.35 -4.09 -10.19
CA ALA A 148 25.31 -2.69 -9.81
C ALA A 148 26.03 -2.52 -8.47
N LEU A 149 26.97 -1.57 -8.42
CA LEU A 149 27.66 -1.23 -7.19
C LEU A 149 26.78 -0.35 -6.28
N PRO A 150 26.98 -0.38 -4.96
CA PRO A 150 26.33 0.56 -4.06
C PRO A 150 26.67 2.01 -4.42
N LYS A 151 25.64 2.83 -4.61
CA LYS A 151 25.77 4.26 -4.93
C LYS A 151 25.11 5.08 -3.85
N GLN A 152 25.73 6.19 -3.46
CA GLN A 152 25.15 7.13 -2.51
C GLN A 152 24.24 8.11 -3.24
N VAL A 153 22.99 8.24 -2.81
CA VAL A 153 21.96 9.07 -3.42
C VAL A 153 21.34 9.98 -2.36
N SER A 154 20.99 11.20 -2.76
CA SER A 154 20.15 12.10 -1.98
C SER A 154 18.67 11.81 -2.27
N LEU A 155 17.98 11.13 -1.35
CA LEU A 155 16.59 10.74 -1.51
C LEU A 155 15.66 11.76 -0.83
N LEU A 156 14.75 12.34 -1.61
CA LEU A 156 13.64 13.18 -1.14
C LEU A 156 12.34 12.41 -1.37
N ASP A 157 11.79 11.80 -0.32
CA ASP A 157 10.60 10.95 -0.44
C ASP A 157 9.38 11.57 0.24
N GLY A 158 8.30 11.78 -0.50
CA GLY A 158 7.00 12.13 0.09
C GLY A 158 7.01 13.46 0.82
N GLY A 159 7.84 14.42 0.38
CA GLY A 159 8.01 15.72 1.04
C GLY A 159 8.90 15.72 2.29
N ALA A 160 9.48 14.57 2.66
CA ALA A 160 10.51 14.50 3.69
C ALA A 160 11.79 15.25 3.27
N PRO A 161 12.58 15.77 4.22
CA PRO A 161 13.87 16.37 3.90
C PRO A 161 14.82 15.35 3.23
N ALA A 162 15.69 15.84 2.36
CA ALA A 162 16.69 15.02 1.68
C ALA A 162 17.53 14.20 2.67
N ALA A 163 17.60 12.89 2.45
CA ALA A 163 18.39 11.96 3.25
C ALA A 163 19.39 11.21 2.37
N PRO A 164 20.66 11.05 2.80
CA PRO A 164 21.62 10.23 2.09
C PRO A 164 21.29 8.75 2.29
N VAL A 165 21.18 8.01 1.18
CA VAL A 165 20.91 6.57 1.15
C VAL A 165 21.93 5.91 0.25
N THR A 166 22.57 4.83 0.71
CA THR A 166 23.55 4.07 -0.07
C THR A 166 23.02 2.67 -0.28
N LEU A 167 22.70 2.33 -1.52
CA LEU A 167 22.18 1.03 -1.93
C LEU A 167 22.70 0.65 -3.30
N ALA A 168 22.78 -0.65 -3.56
CA ALA A 168 23.07 -1.18 -4.88
C ALA A 168 21.77 -1.42 -5.65
N ALA A 169 21.58 -0.71 -6.75
CA ALA A 169 20.47 -0.90 -7.66
C ALA A 169 20.83 -0.43 -9.07
N PRO A 170 20.40 -1.12 -10.14
CA PRO A 170 20.61 -0.68 -11.51
C PRO A 170 19.82 0.59 -11.84
N THR A 171 18.52 0.60 -11.51
CA THR A 171 17.58 1.68 -11.86
C THR A 171 17.00 2.40 -10.65
N VAL A 172 16.42 3.59 -10.87
CA VAL A 172 15.71 4.36 -9.84
C VAL A 172 14.56 3.56 -9.22
N ARG A 173 13.80 2.79 -10.03
CA ARG A 173 12.73 1.92 -9.54
C ARG A 173 13.26 0.87 -8.57
N GLU A 174 14.29 0.13 -8.97
CA GLU A 174 14.90 -0.92 -8.14
C GLU A 174 15.57 -0.34 -6.89
N PHE A 175 16.10 0.89 -6.96
CA PHE A 175 16.64 1.60 -5.80
C PHE A 175 15.57 1.86 -4.75
N LEU A 176 14.39 2.33 -5.17
CA LEU A 176 13.25 2.58 -4.29
C LEU A 176 12.67 1.28 -3.70
N GLU A 177 12.64 0.19 -4.48
CA GLU A 177 12.29 -1.14 -4.00
C GLU A 177 13.28 -1.63 -2.92
N ALA A 178 14.59 -1.52 -3.18
CA ALA A 178 15.64 -1.89 -2.23
C ALA A 178 15.62 -1.03 -0.95
N ALA A 179 15.21 0.24 -1.07
CA ALA A 179 15.00 1.14 0.07
C ALA A 179 13.73 0.80 0.89
N GLY A 180 12.91 -0.16 0.44
CA GLY A 180 11.65 -0.53 1.09
C GLY A 180 10.52 0.46 0.83
N ALA A 181 10.63 1.28 -0.21
CA ALA A 181 9.68 2.33 -0.54
C ALA A 181 9.32 2.30 -2.06
N PRO A 182 8.81 1.17 -2.59
CA PRO A 182 8.51 1.03 -4.01
C PRO A 182 7.50 2.08 -4.50
N LEU A 183 7.52 2.37 -5.79
CA LEU A 183 6.51 3.20 -6.44
C LEU A 183 5.20 2.42 -6.55
N GLU A 184 4.11 3.02 -6.08
CA GLU A 184 2.78 2.40 -6.09
C GLU A 184 1.76 3.41 -6.62
N GLU A 185 0.61 2.92 -7.08
CA GLU A 185 -0.52 3.75 -7.53
C GLU A 185 -0.13 4.87 -8.52
N ALA A 186 -0.25 6.14 -8.10
CA ALA A 186 0.05 7.31 -8.91
C ALA A 186 1.37 7.99 -8.48
N ASP A 187 2.20 7.31 -7.69
CA ASP A 187 3.52 7.80 -7.31
C ASP A 187 4.35 8.16 -8.55
N THR A 188 5.08 9.26 -8.46
CA THR A 188 6.00 9.72 -9.52
C THR A 188 7.38 9.97 -8.95
N VAL A 189 8.41 9.86 -9.79
CA VAL A 189 9.80 10.08 -9.40
C VAL A 189 10.55 10.84 -10.49
N SER A 190 11.53 11.62 -10.06
CA SER A 190 12.54 12.24 -10.90
C SER A 190 13.93 11.89 -10.33
N PRO A 191 14.88 11.38 -11.12
CA PRO A 191 14.79 11.02 -12.54
C PRO A 191 13.77 9.91 -12.85
N ASP A 192 13.59 9.63 -14.14
CA ASP A 192 12.68 8.58 -14.62
C ASP A 192 12.92 7.23 -13.91
N PRO A 193 11.87 6.44 -13.58
CA PRO A 193 12.01 5.17 -12.88
C PRO A 193 13.02 4.19 -13.53
N ASP A 194 13.15 4.22 -14.86
CA ASP A 194 14.03 3.32 -15.61
C ASP A 194 15.44 3.93 -15.84
N ALA A 195 15.69 5.13 -15.33
CA ALA A 195 17.01 5.75 -15.40
C ALA A 195 18.02 5.01 -14.52
N ALA A 196 19.24 4.88 -15.03
CA ALA A 196 20.35 4.29 -14.28
C ALA A 196 20.70 5.16 -13.07
N VAL A 197 20.93 4.53 -11.92
CA VAL A 197 21.37 5.24 -10.70
C VAL A 197 22.84 5.61 -10.85
N THR A 198 23.18 6.86 -10.52
CA THR A 198 24.56 7.36 -10.47
C THR A 198 24.92 7.82 -9.07
N ASP A 199 26.21 7.75 -8.71
CA ASP A 199 26.68 8.24 -7.43
C ASP A 199 26.46 9.76 -7.30
N GLY A 200 25.99 10.19 -6.12
CA GLY A 200 25.59 11.56 -5.85
C GLY A 200 24.29 12.02 -6.52
N ALA A 201 23.52 11.12 -7.16
CA ALA A 201 22.24 11.48 -7.75
C ALA A 201 21.26 12.03 -6.71
N GLU A 202 20.36 12.90 -7.15
CA GLU A 202 19.19 13.32 -6.36
C GLU A 202 17.96 12.59 -6.91
N ILE A 203 17.27 11.84 -6.06
CA ILE A 203 16.01 11.16 -6.40
C ILE A 203 14.89 11.84 -5.62
N VAL A 204 13.94 12.42 -6.34
CA VAL A 204 12.77 13.12 -5.78
C VAL A 204 11.52 12.30 -6.08
N VAL A 205 10.86 11.82 -5.03
CA VAL A 205 9.63 11.03 -5.11
C VAL A 205 8.46 11.85 -4.63
N THR A 206 7.42 11.93 -5.46
CA THR A 206 6.11 12.44 -5.06
C THR A 206 5.17 11.26 -4.86
N ARG A 207 4.67 11.11 -3.63
CA ARG A 207 3.73 10.04 -3.28
C ARG A 207 2.31 10.51 -3.56
N ASP A 208 1.56 9.83 -4.41
CA ASP A 208 0.15 10.12 -4.70
C ASP A 208 -0.63 8.82 -4.56
N ARG A 209 -1.28 8.69 -3.39
CA ARG A 209 -1.87 7.43 -2.93
C ARG A 209 -3.25 7.64 -2.34
N THR A 210 -4.08 6.64 -2.49
CA THR A 210 -5.43 6.63 -1.96
C THR A 210 -5.55 5.68 -0.78
N VAL A 211 -5.94 6.20 0.38
CA VAL A 211 -6.21 5.39 1.57
C VAL A 211 -7.71 5.29 1.82
N THR A 212 -8.16 4.10 2.19
CA THR A 212 -9.55 3.90 2.65
C THR A 212 -9.57 3.97 4.17
N LYS A 213 -10.39 4.86 4.72
CA LYS A 213 -10.52 5.05 6.17
C LYS A 213 -11.98 5.04 6.58
N THR A 214 -12.31 4.21 7.57
CA THR A 214 -13.63 4.22 8.18
C THR A 214 -13.61 5.06 9.45
N GLU A 215 -14.52 6.02 9.54
CA GLU A 215 -14.71 6.89 10.71
C GLU A 215 -16.14 6.77 11.22
N THR A 216 -16.29 6.57 12.53
CA THR A 216 -17.60 6.56 13.19
C THR A 216 -18.01 8.01 13.47
N THR A 217 -19.20 8.40 13.04
CA THR A 217 -19.75 9.74 13.25
C THR A 217 -21.22 9.71 13.64
N ASP A 218 -21.67 10.76 14.31
CA ASP A 218 -23.07 10.96 14.65
C ASP A 218 -23.85 11.36 13.40
N THR A 219 -25.02 10.74 13.21
CA THR A 219 -25.93 11.06 12.10
C THR A 219 -27.10 11.88 12.62
N ASP A 220 -27.37 13.01 11.98
CA ASP A 220 -28.48 13.88 12.35
C ASP A 220 -29.84 13.16 12.29
N ALA A 221 -30.69 13.45 13.27
CA ALA A 221 -32.04 12.93 13.32
C ALA A 221 -32.90 13.54 12.19
N PRO A 222 -33.55 12.72 11.34
CA PRO A 222 -34.46 13.23 10.32
C PRO A 222 -35.65 13.94 10.97
N GLU A 223 -36.12 15.01 10.35
CA GLU A 223 -37.27 15.78 10.85
C GLU A 223 -38.59 15.22 10.32
N GLN A 224 -39.47 14.82 11.22
CA GLN A 224 -40.86 14.49 10.92
C GLN A 224 -41.76 15.65 11.31
N ARG A 225 -42.41 16.26 10.31
CA ARG A 225 -43.33 17.39 10.52
C ARG A 225 -44.76 16.89 10.66
N ILE A 226 -45.46 17.33 11.71
CA ILE A 226 -46.87 17.05 11.95
C ILE A 226 -47.63 18.36 11.97
N GLU A 227 -48.67 18.48 11.14
CA GLU A 227 -49.52 19.66 11.09
C GLU A 227 -50.46 19.72 12.30
N ASP A 228 -50.44 20.85 13.00
CA ASP A 228 -51.34 21.15 14.11
C ASP A 228 -52.35 22.22 13.68
N PRO A 229 -53.61 21.85 13.34
CA PRO A 229 -54.63 22.79 12.88
C PRO A 229 -55.12 23.74 13.97
N THR A 230 -54.67 23.59 15.21
CA THR A 230 -55.00 24.49 16.32
C THR A 230 -53.93 25.55 16.58
N MET A 231 -52.74 25.37 15.99
CA MET A 231 -51.58 26.25 16.14
C MET A 231 -51.39 27.14 14.90
N ASN A 232 -51.09 28.42 15.11
CA ASN A 232 -50.82 29.35 14.00
C ASN A 232 -49.65 28.89 13.14
N MET A 233 -49.72 29.10 11.83
CA MET A 233 -48.71 28.67 10.85
C MET A 233 -47.32 29.29 11.05
N SER A 234 -47.24 30.39 11.79
CA SER A 234 -45.99 31.04 12.21
C SER A 234 -45.22 30.27 13.30
N ARG A 235 -45.87 29.31 13.98
CA ARG A 235 -45.31 28.62 15.14
C ARG A 235 -44.89 27.22 14.79
N THR A 236 -43.81 26.81 15.43
CA THR A 236 -43.25 25.48 15.36
C THR A 236 -42.87 25.05 16.77
N VAL A 237 -43.22 23.84 17.15
CA VAL A 237 -42.91 23.26 18.46
C VAL A 237 -42.24 21.92 18.25
N VAL A 238 -41.05 21.74 18.83
CA VAL A 238 -40.41 20.43 18.90
C VAL A 238 -41.17 19.61 19.94
N GLU A 239 -41.90 18.59 19.47
CA GLU A 239 -42.64 17.68 20.33
C GLU A 239 -41.75 16.56 20.86
N ASN A 240 -40.89 16.03 19.99
CA ASN A 240 -39.86 15.06 20.36
C ASN A 240 -38.53 15.50 19.71
N PRO A 241 -37.46 15.75 20.49
CA PRO A 241 -36.16 16.13 19.93
C PRO A 241 -35.48 15.02 19.13
N GLY A 242 -35.99 13.79 19.17
CA GLY A 242 -35.34 12.63 18.56
C GLY A 242 -34.04 12.26 19.27
N ALA A 243 -33.24 11.43 18.62
CA ALA A 243 -31.90 11.07 19.07
C ALA A 243 -30.99 10.90 17.84
N PRO A 244 -29.74 11.38 17.88
CA PRO A 244 -28.79 11.16 16.79
C PRO A 244 -28.55 9.66 16.60
N GLY A 245 -28.35 9.27 15.35
CA GLY A 245 -27.87 7.94 14.99
C GLY A 245 -26.36 7.88 15.05
N VAL A 246 -25.82 6.70 14.78
CA VAL A 246 -24.37 6.46 14.65
C VAL A 246 -24.15 5.70 13.36
N SER A 247 -23.26 6.20 12.51
CA SER A 247 -22.91 5.58 11.24
C SER A 247 -21.40 5.48 11.11
N ASP A 248 -20.93 4.35 10.56
CA ASP A 248 -19.56 4.19 10.10
C ASP A 248 -19.51 4.68 8.65
N ILE A 249 -18.78 5.77 8.41
CA ILE A 249 -18.57 6.32 7.07
C ILE A 249 -17.21 5.87 6.57
N THR A 250 -17.20 5.20 5.42
CA THR A 250 -15.97 4.85 4.72
C THR A 250 -15.63 5.95 3.71
N TRP A 251 -14.46 6.56 3.92
CA TRP A 251 -13.89 7.58 3.07
C TRP A 251 -12.81 6.98 2.18
N LYS A 252 -12.83 7.34 0.91
CA LYS A 252 -11.69 7.23 0.00
C LYS A 252 -10.94 8.56 0.05
N ILE A 253 -9.76 8.56 0.66
CA ILE A 253 -8.97 9.76 0.93
C ILE A 253 -7.76 9.78 0.00
N ASN A 254 -7.63 10.82 -0.82
CA ASN A 254 -6.45 11.04 -1.64
C ASN A 254 -5.39 11.78 -0.78
N MET A 255 -4.19 11.21 -0.71
CA MET A 255 -3.03 11.76 -0.05
C MET A 255 -1.90 12.01 -1.05
N VAL A 256 -1.41 13.25 -1.09
CA VAL A 256 -0.21 13.63 -1.82
C VAL A 256 0.88 14.00 -0.80
N ASN A 257 2.01 13.30 -0.83
CA ASN A 257 3.13 13.47 0.12
C ASN A 257 2.68 13.38 1.59
N GLY A 258 1.78 12.44 1.88
CA GLY A 258 1.22 12.24 3.23
C GLY A 258 0.22 13.32 3.69
N ILE A 259 -0.09 14.28 2.83
CA ILE A 259 -1.06 15.34 3.11
C ILE A 259 -2.37 15.01 2.40
N GLU A 260 -3.47 15.03 3.14
CA GLU A 260 -4.81 14.87 2.56
C GLU A 260 -5.13 16.05 1.65
N VAL A 261 -5.34 15.77 0.35
CA VAL A 261 -5.76 16.76 -0.64
C VAL A 261 -7.27 16.74 -0.89
N GLY A 262 -7.94 15.63 -0.54
CA GLY A 262 -9.38 15.50 -0.61
C GLY A 262 -9.88 14.13 -0.17
N ARG A 263 -11.18 14.05 0.14
CA ARG A 263 -11.87 12.80 0.48
C ARG A 263 -13.23 12.72 -0.17
N GLU A 264 -13.64 11.51 -0.51
CA GLU A 264 -14.97 11.18 -1.03
C GLU A 264 -15.61 10.10 -0.16
N LYS A 265 -16.91 10.25 0.15
CA LYS A 265 -17.66 9.21 0.85
C LYS A 265 -17.97 8.08 -0.14
N VAL A 266 -17.48 6.88 0.13
CA VAL A 266 -17.69 5.71 -0.74
C VAL A 266 -18.71 4.73 -0.17
N ASP A 267 -18.83 4.65 1.15
CA ASP A 267 -19.82 3.80 1.81
C ASP A 267 -20.27 4.43 3.14
N GLU A 268 -21.46 4.04 3.58
CA GLU A 268 -22.02 4.42 4.87
C GLU A 268 -22.81 3.25 5.45
N THR A 269 -22.36 2.75 6.59
CA THR A 269 -23.04 1.68 7.33
C THR A 269 -23.63 2.25 8.61
N VAL A 270 -24.96 2.30 8.66
CA VAL A 270 -25.70 2.72 9.86
C VAL A 270 -25.57 1.66 10.95
N LYS A 271 -25.00 2.02 12.11
CA LYS A 271 -24.90 1.15 13.31
C LYS A 271 -26.11 1.28 14.20
N VAL A 272 -26.46 2.53 14.52
CA VAL A 272 -27.60 2.89 15.34
C VAL A 272 -28.45 3.86 14.52
N PRO A 273 -29.68 3.48 14.12
CA PRO A 273 -30.53 4.37 13.35
C PRO A 273 -30.89 5.59 14.21
N ALA A 274 -30.84 6.78 13.61
CA ALA A 274 -31.30 7.99 14.26
C ALA A 274 -32.81 7.91 14.55
N GLN A 275 -33.23 8.36 15.73
CA GLN A 275 -34.65 8.49 16.04
C GLN A 275 -35.15 9.84 15.50
N PRO A 276 -36.21 9.85 14.66
CA PRO A 276 -36.69 11.08 14.05
C PRO A 276 -37.12 12.09 15.10
N LYS A 277 -36.74 13.36 14.89
CA LYS A 277 -37.27 14.46 15.69
C LYS A 277 -38.66 14.81 15.16
N THR A 278 -39.64 14.87 16.04
CA THR A 278 -41.02 15.24 15.68
C THR A 278 -41.24 16.70 15.97
N VAL A 279 -41.60 17.44 14.92
CA VAL A 279 -41.81 18.88 14.97
C VAL A 279 -43.26 19.15 14.57
N ARG A 280 -44.05 19.67 15.51
CA ARG A 280 -45.39 20.16 15.21
C ARG A 280 -45.29 21.52 14.57
N VAL A 281 -45.86 21.67 13.39
CA VAL A 281 -45.93 22.92 12.65
C VAL A 281 -47.37 23.39 12.63
N GLY A 282 -47.60 24.68 12.91
CA GLY A 282 -48.95 25.19 12.89
C GLY A 282 -49.57 25.11 11.49
N ALA A 283 -50.84 24.72 11.45
CA ALA A 283 -51.63 24.58 10.24
C ALA A 283 -53.04 25.19 10.41
N LYS A 284 -53.22 26.06 11.41
CA LYS A 284 -54.51 26.69 11.68
C LYS A 284 -54.96 27.54 10.49
N PRO A 285 -56.10 27.23 9.85
CA PRO A 285 -56.56 27.96 8.68
C PRO A 285 -56.77 29.46 8.97
N GLY A 286 -56.39 30.33 8.03
CA GLY A 286 -56.54 31.79 8.18
C GLY A 286 -55.41 32.48 8.96
N THR A 287 -54.39 31.71 9.37
CA THR A 287 -53.19 32.22 10.06
C THR A 287 -51.95 32.25 9.17
N GLU A 288 -52.13 32.24 7.86
CA GLU A 288 -51.06 32.42 6.88
C GLU A 288 -50.42 33.80 7.08
N VAL A 289 -49.10 33.83 7.26
CA VAL A 289 -48.35 35.07 7.44
C VAL A 289 -47.71 35.45 6.11
N PRO A 290 -48.06 36.61 5.52
CA PRO A 290 -47.41 37.07 4.29
C PRO A 290 -45.93 37.35 4.53
N PRO A 291 -45.07 37.24 3.50
CA PRO A 291 -43.68 37.62 3.62
C PRO A 291 -43.56 39.09 4.05
N VAL A 292 -42.64 39.36 4.98
CA VAL A 292 -42.41 40.70 5.52
C VAL A 292 -41.73 41.59 4.47
N GLU A 293 -42.45 42.61 3.99
CA GLU A 293 -41.88 43.68 3.17
C GLU A 293 -41.28 44.78 4.06
N ASN A 294 -40.12 45.33 3.66
CA ASN A 294 -39.43 46.40 4.39
C ASN A 294 -39.15 46.09 5.88
N GLY A 295 -38.77 44.85 6.20
CA GLY A 295 -38.54 44.40 7.58
C GLY A 295 -37.62 45.32 8.40
N ALA A 296 -36.56 45.86 7.81
CA ALA A 296 -35.65 46.79 8.48
C ALA A 296 -36.34 48.09 8.95
N ILE A 297 -37.35 48.57 8.22
CA ILE A 297 -38.14 49.75 8.63
C ILE A 297 -38.99 49.40 9.84
N TRP A 298 -39.64 48.23 9.81
CA TRP A 298 -40.45 47.74 10.92
C TRP A 298 -39.62 47.46 12.17
N ASP A 299 -38.41 46.92 12.02
CA ASP A 299 -37.48 46.69 13.12
C ASP A 299 -36.95 48.01 13.70
N ALA A 300 -36.63 48.99 12.85
CA ALA A 300 -36.23 50.33 13.30
C ALA A 300 -37.38 51.04 14.06
N LEU A 301 -38.61 50.87 13.58
CA LEU A 301 -39.79 51.36 14.27
C LEU A 301 -39.96 50.65 15.62
N ALA A 302 -39.87 49.32 15.65
CA ALA A 302 -39.96 48.56 16.89
C ALA A 302 -38.82 48.87 17.87
N GLN A 303 -37.64 49.23 17.36
CA GLN A 303 -36.53 49.71 18.18
C GLN A 303 -36.85 51.04 18.86
N CYS A 304 -37.51 51.96 18.15
CA CYS A 304 -37.91 53.25 18.71
C CYS A 304 -39.10 53.12 19.68
N GLU A 305 -40.09 52.29 19.33
CA GLU A 305 -41.37 52.16 20.05
C GLU A 305 -41.27 51.20 21.25
N ALA A 306 -40.49 50.12 21.13
CA ALA A 306 -40.44 49.01 22.08
C ALA A 306 -39.02 48.57 22.45
N THR A 307 -37.98 49.33 22.09
CA THR A 307 -36.56 48.92 22.24
C THR A 307 -36.27 47.57 21.56
N GLY A 308 -37.01 47.24 20.50
CA GLY A 308 -36.85 46.01 19.72
C GLY A 308 -37.56 44.79 20.32
N ASN A 309 -38.26 44.96 21.46
CA ASN A 309 -38.97 43.85 22.11
C ASN A 309 -40.39 43.68 21.52
N TRP A 310 -40.54 42.72 20.61
CA TRP A 310 -41.83 42.40 19.99
C TRP A 310 -42.88 41.81 20.93
N ALA A 311 -42.48 41.33 22.11
CA ALA A 311 -43.39 40.79 23.13
C ALA A 311 -43.63 41.80 24.28
N ILE A 312 -43.32 43.09 24.08
CA ILE A 312 -43.43 44.09 25.13
C ILE A 312 -44.90 44.30 25.57
N ASN A 313 -45.10 44.35 26.89
CA ASN A 313 -46.35 44.72 27.52
C ASN A 313 -46.04 45.38 28.87
N THR A 314 -46.01 46.71 28.90
CA THR A 314 -45.69 47.49 30.10
C THR A 314 -46.92 47.89 30.91
N GLY A 315 -48.13 47.47 30.49
CA GLY A 315 -49.38 47.89 31.11
C GLY A 315 -49.82 49.32 30.75
N ASN A 316 -49.17 49.97 29.78
CA ASN A 316 -49.48 51.32 29.32
C ASN A 316 -50.66 51.41 28.31
N GLY A 317 -51.32 50.29 28.01
CA GLY A 317 -52.43 50.21 27.06
C GLY A 317 -52.04 49.92 25.61
N PHE A 318 -50.74 49.78 25.32
CA PHE A 318 -50.20 49.40 24.02
C PHE A 318 -49.41 48.09 24.11
N TYR A 319 -49.37 47.34 23.01
CA TYR A 319 -48.89 45.96 22.99
C TYR A 319 -47.95 45.72 21.80
N GLY A 320 -46.88 44.97 22.05
CA GLY A 320 -45.99 44.45 21.02
C GLY A 320 -45.01 45.47 20.43
N GLY A 321 -44.21 45.02 19.46
CA GLY A 321 -43.02 45.74 18.99
C GLY A 321 -43.34 47.11 18.40
N VAL A 322 -44.47 47.24 17.72
CA VAL A 322 -44.94 48.51 17.13
C VAL A 322 -46.06 49.15 17.95
N GLN A 323 -46.19 48.82 19.24
CA GLN A 323 -47.08 49.52 20.18
C GLN A 323 -48.53 49.67 19.67
N PHE A 324 -49.19 48.56 19.34
CA PHE A 324 -50.61 48.58 18.97
C PHE A 324 -51.52 48.85 20.18
N ASP A 325 -52.52 49.72 20.04
CA ASP A 325 -53.67 49.68 20.95
C ASP A 325 -54.59 48.51 20.62
N GLN A 326 -55.34 48.01 21.62
CA GLN A 326 -56.18 46.83 21.47
C GLN A 326 -57.26 46.98 20.38
N ASN A 327 -57.90 48.15 20.29
CA ASN A 327 -58.98 48.37 19.34
C ASN A 327 -58.46 48.37 17.89
N THR A 328 -57.27 48.94 17.65
CA THR A 328 -56.64 48.91 16.34
C THR A 328 -56.18 47.51 15.97
N TRP A 329 -55.61 46.75 16.90
CA TRP A 329 -55.25 45.34 16.67
C TRP A 329 -56.47 44.51 16.23
N GLU A 330 -57.59 44.64 16.93
CA GLU A 330 -58.83 43.92 16.62
C GLU A 330 -59.42 44.36 15.27
N ARG A 331 -59.54 45.68 15.04
CA ARG A 331 -60.13 46.26 13.83
C ARG A 331 -59.37 45.87 12.57
N GLN A 332 -58.04 45.73 12.66
CA GLN A 332 -57.18 45.40 11.52
C GLN A 332 -57.01 43.88 11.32
N GLY A 333 -57.73 43.06 12.10
CA GLY A 333 -57.80 41.61 11.92
C GLY A 333 -56.74 40.81 12.70
N GLY A 334 -56.09 41.41 13.69
CA GLY A 334 -55.03 40.76 14.48
C GLY A 334 -55.49 39.57 15.33
N LEU A 335 -56.79 39.50 15.66
CA LEU A 335 -57.38 38.39 16.43
C LEU A 335 -57.23 37.02 15.77
N LYS A 336 -57.00 36.96 14.44
CA LYS A 336 -56.71 35.68 13.77
C LYS A 336 -55.38 35.07 14.23
N TYR A 337 -54.42 35.90 14.59
CA TYR A 337 -53.10 35.49 15.08
C TYR A 337 -53.09 35.37 16.61
N ALA A 338 -53.46 36.43 17.34
CA ALA A 338 -53.45 36.38 18.79
C ALA A 338 -54.46 37.36 19.41
N PRO A 339 -54.89 37.14 20.67
CA PRO A 339 -55.81 38.06 21.35
C PRO A 339 -55.25 39.49 21.51
N ARG A 340 -53.92 39.64 21.58
CA ARG A 340 -53.21 40.93 21.70
C ARG A 340 -51.94 40.89 20.88
N ALA A 341 -51.44 42.05 20.46
CA ALA A 341 -50.26 42.14 19.59
C ALA A 341 -49.00 41.55 20.23
N ASP A 342 -48.78 41.72 21.54
CA ASP A 342 -47.61 41.19 22.28
C ASP A 342 -47.54 39.66 22.32
N LEU A 343 -48.65 38.98 22.02
CA LEU A 343 -48.74 37.52 21.97
C LEU A 343 -48.54 36.94 20.56
N ALA A 344 -48.54 37.79 19.54
CA ALA A 344 -48.29 37.42 18.15
C ALA A 344 -46.79 37.48 17.83
N THR A 345 -46.35 36.70 16.85
CA THR A 345 -44.95 36.78 16.38
C THR A 345 -44.68 38.13 15.71
N ARG A 346 -43.41 38.48 15.56
CA ARG A 346 -42.98 39.68 14.84
C ARG A 346 -43.63 39.76 13.45
N GLU A 347 -43.58 38.66 12.69
CA GLU A 347 -44.08 38.60 11.32
C GLU A 347 -45.61 38.75 11.29
N GLU A 348 -46.31 38.17 12.26
CA GLU A 348 -47.76 38.36 12.44
C GLU A 348 -48.10 39.81 12.76
N GLN A 349 -47.35 40.45 13.65
CA GLN A 349 -47.52 41.88 13.98
C GLN A 349 -47.25 42.78 12.78
N ILE A 350 -46.20 42.52 12.02
CA ILE A 350 -45.86 43.28 10.80
C ILE A 350 -46.94 43.08 9.73
N ALA A 351 -47.53 41.89 9.60
CA ALA A 351 -48.63 41.67 8.67
C ALA A 351 -49.82 42.59 8.98
N ILE A 352 -50.18 42.75 10.26
CA ILE A 352 -51.26 43.67 10.68
C ILE A 352 -50.82 45.15 10.61
N ALA A 353 -49.55 45.44 10.89
CA ALA A 353 -48.99 46.79 10.79
C ALA A 353 -48.96 47.27 9.34
N SER A 354 -48.67 46.38 8.40
CA SER A 354 -48.71 46.67 6.96
C SER A 354 -50.13 46.98 6.48
N VAL A 355 -51.16 46.30 7.02
CA VAL A 355 -52.57 46.65 6.75
C VAL A 355 -52.89 48.03 7.31
N THR A 356 -52.47 48.31 8.54
CA THR A 356 -52.67 49.60 9.21
C THR A 356 -52.02 50.74 8.43
N GLN A 357 -50.75 50.56 8.05
CA GLN A 357 -49.97 51.51 7.25
C GLN A 357 -50.62 51.77 5.88
N LYS A 358 -51.12 50.74 5.20
CA LYS A 358 -51.86 50.94 3.94
C LYS A 358 -53.14 51.76 4.13
N SER A 359 -53.79 51.65 5.29
CA SER A 359 -55.04 52.37 5.58
C SER A 359 -54.84 53.80 6.11
N GLN A 360 -53.79 54.07 6.89
CA GLN A 360 -53.60 55.32 7.65
C GLN A 360 -52.26 56.01 7.37
N GLY A 361 -51.40 55.43 6.52
CA GLY A 361 -50.01 55.86 6.34
C GLY A 361 -49.15 55.58 7.58
N TRP A 362 -47.97 56.19 7.65
CA TRP A 362 -47.07 56.12 8.82
C TRP A 362 -47.54 56.97 10.01
N GLY A 363 -48.68 57.64 9.89
CA GLY A 363 -49.27 58.50 10.92
C GLY A 363 -49.80 57.76 12.14
N ALA A 364 -49.90 56.43 12.09
CA ALA A 364 -50.23 55.59 13.25
C ALA A 364 -49.10 55.55 14.30
N TRP A 365 -47.87 55.93 13.93
CA TRP A 365 -46.68 55.93 14.80
C TRP A 365 -45.92 57.28 14.79
N PRO A 366 -46.60 58.40 15.11
CA PRO A 366 -46.16 59.74 14.71
C PRO A 366 -44.83 60.20 15.33
N ALA A 367 -44.52 59.76 16.55
CA ALA A 367 -43.29 60.17 17.24
C ALA A 367 -42.06 59.46 16.66
N CYS A 368 -42.15 58.15 16.46
CA CYS A 368 -41.04 57.35 15.96
C CYS A 368 -40.87 57.44 14.44
N THR A 369 -41.95 57.52 13.66
CA THR A 369 -41.84 57.67 12.20
C THR A 369 -41.27 59.04 11.83
N SER A 370 -41.64 60.11 12.56
CA SER A 370 -41.01 61.43 12.41
C SER A 370 -39.52 61.43 12.77
N ARG A 371 -39.11 60.65 13.78
CA ARG A 371 -37.70 60.52 14.18
C ARG A 371 -36.87 59.70 13.17
N LEU A 372 -37.50 58.73 12.52
CA LEU A 372 -36.88 57.84 11.54
C LEU A 372 -36.98 58.37 10.09
N GLY A 373 -37.72 59.45 9.86
CA GLY A 373 -37.83 60.11 8.55
C GLY A 373 -38.84 59.48 7.60
N TYR A 374 -39.79 58.69 8.11
CA TYR A 374 -40.84 58.06 7.31
C TYR A 374 -42.09 58.96 7.30
N ARG A 375 -42.67 59.21 6.11
CA ARG A 375 -43.88 60.04 5.91
C ARG A 375 -44.99 59.22 5.29
#